data_AF-Q3K5L6-F1
#
_entry.id   AF-Q3K5L6-F1
#
_cell.length_a   1.000
_cell.length_b   1.000
_cell.length_c   1.000
_cell.angle_alpha   90.00
_cell.angle_beta   90.00
_cell.angle_gamma   90.00
#
_symmetry.space_group_name_H-M   'P 1'
#
loop_
_entity.id
_entity.type
_entity.pdbx_description
1 polymer ?
#
loop_
_entity_poly.entity_id
_entity_poly.type
_entity_poly.pdbx_seq_one_letter_code
_entity_poly.pdbx_strand_id
1 'polypeptide(L)'
;MVFLTLLSNAYAENCPTVSLTTSSGAQDGKFTAARIKDGGTAKSVVVCQLEGEGDLGISVAQRPEAPVTGTGPNWKNNECSVTDGDASKCPYKR
;
A
#
# COMPACT_ATOMS: atom_id res chain seq x y z
N MET A 1 -23.78 -1.04 5.11
CA MET A 1 -22.72 -0.78 6.10
C MET A 1 -21.43 -1.31 5.50
N VAL A 2 -20.34 -0.53 5.58
CA VAL A 2 -19.03 -0.91 5.02
C VAL A 2 -18.02 -0.85 6.16
N PHE A 3 -17.25 -1.92 6.34
CA PHE A 3 -16.17 -1.98 7.32
C PHE A 3 -14.83 -2.16 6.60
N LEU A 4 -13.81 -1.42 7.05
CA LEU A 4 -12.44 -1.56 6.59
C LEU A 4 -11.60 -2.19 7.69
N THR A 5 -10.83 -3.21 7.34
CA THR A 5 -9.84 -3.81 8.23
C THR A 5 -8.46 -3.70 7.60
N LEU A 6 -7.50 -3.22 8.37
CA LEU A 6 -6.10 -3.11 7.97
C LEU A 6 -5.29 -4.13 8.76
N LEU A 7 -4.69 -5.08 8.06
CA LEU A 7 -3.73 -6.01 8.64
C LEU A 7 -2.34 -5.40 8.46
N SER A 8 -1.86 -4.67 9.46
CA SER A 8 -0.53 -4.07 9.46
C SER A 8 0.43 -4.86 10.34
N ASN A 9 1.57 -5.24 9.77
CA ASN A 9 2.73 -5.62 10.58
C ASN A 9 3.47 -4.32 10.91
N ALA A 10 3.75 -4.07 12.19
CA ALA A 10 4.40 -2.83 12.66
C ALA A 10 5.77 -2.55 11.98
N TYR A 11 6.34 -3.57 11.32
CA TYR A 11 7.62 -3.57 10.60
C TYR A 11 7.49 -3.92 9.12
N ALA A 12 6.30 -3.79 8.53
CA ALA A 12 6.10 -4.11 7.12
C ALA A 12 6.98 -3.21 6.22
N GLU A 13 7.88 -3.83 5.46
CA GLU A 13 8.64 -3.23 4.36
C GLU A 13 7.82 -3.19 3.06
N ASN A 14 6.49 -3.37 3.16
CA ASN A 14 5.57 -3.41 2.02
C ASN A 14 4.20 -2.81 2.40
N CYS A 15 3.34 -2.66 1.38
CA CYS A 15 1.99 -2.17 1.56
C CYS A 15 1.12 -3.18 2.32
N PRO A 16 0.22 -2.73 3.23
CA PRO A 16 -0.61 -3.63 4.00
C PRO A 16 -1.68 -4.27 3.11
N THR A 17 -2.14 -5.46 3.52
CA THR A 17 -3.39 -6.01 3.01
C THR A 17 -4.55 -5.26 3.66
N VAL A 18 -5.51 -4.86 2.83
CA VAL A 18 -6.76 -4.22 3.28
C VAL A 18 -7.93 -5.08 2.86
N SER A 19 -8.77 -5.45 3.82
CA SER A 19 -9.99 -6.18 3.54
C SER A 19 -11.21 -5.26 3.71
N LEU A 20 -12.05 -5.22 2.68
CA LEU A 20 -13.32 -4.53 2.63
C LEU A 20 -14.44 -5.52 2.96
N THR A 21 -15.21 -5.24 4.01
CA THR A 21 -16.39 -6.05 4.36
C THR A 21 -17.66 -5.24 4.08
N THR A 22 -18.50 -5.79 3.21
CA THR A 22 -19.81 -5.24 2.86
C THR A 22 -20.92 -6.23 3.24
N SER A 23 -22.18 -5.90 2.93
CA SER A 23 -23.31 -6.83 3.11
C SER A 23 -23.22 -8.08 2.22
N SER A 24 -22.40 -8.08 1.16
CA SER A 24 -22.19 -9.23 0.29
C SER A 24 -21.00 -10.12 0.70
N GLY A 25 -20.21 -9.70 1.71
CA GLY A 25 -19.07 -10.48 2.21
C GLY A 25 -17.82 -9.64 2.45
N ALA A 26 -16.74 -10.31 2.87
CA ALA A 26 -15.40 -9.73 2.98
C ALA A 26 -14.58 -10.05 1.73
N GLN A 27 -13.78 -9.09 1.29
CA GLN A 27 -12.90 -9.20 0.13
C GLN A 27 -11.60 -8.44 0.38
N ASP A 28 -10.49 -8.97 -0.13
CA ASP A 28 -9.20 -8.29 -0.04
C ASP A 28 -9.01 -7.36 -1.24
N GLY A 29 -8.53 -6.15 -0.97
CA GLY A 29 -8.09 -5.23 -2.01
C GLY A 29 -6.86 -5.79 -2.72
N LYS A 30 -6.86 -5.74 -4.05
CA LYS A 30 -5.74 -6.13 -4.88
C LYS A 30 -4.76 -4.97 -5.03
N PHE A 31 -3.54 -5.11 -4.53
CA PHE A 31 -2.53 -4.07 -4.65
C PHE A 31 -2.16 -3.78 -6.11
N THR A 32 -2.04 -2.50 -6.48
CA THR A 32 -1.71 -2.09 -7.85
C THR A 32 -0.51 -1.16 -7.91
N ALA A 33 -0.35 -0.28 -6.93
CA ALA A 33 0.76 0.66 -6.93
C ALA A 33 1.10 1.21 -5.54
N ALA A 34 2.33 1.69 -5.38
CA ALA A 34 2.78 2.44 -4.23
C ALA A 34 3.51 3.72 -4.68
N ARG A 35 3.35 4.81 -3.93
CA ARG A 35 4.10 6.06 -4.10
C ARG A 35 4.72 6.48 -2.79
N ILE A 36 5.99 6.89 -2.82
CA ILE A 36 6.66 7.54 -1.68
C ILE A 36 6.65 9.05 -1.92
N LYS A 37 6.01 9.81 -1.03
CA LYS A 37 6.14 11.27 -0.95
C LYS A 37 7.19 11.63 0.09
N ASP A 38 7.92 12.71 -0.16
CA ASP A 38 8.96 13.22 0.75
C ASP A 38 9.96 12.13 1.18
N GLY A 39 10.32 11.26 0.23
CA GLY A 39 11.22 10.13 0.44
C GLY A 39 12.57 10.56 1.00
N GLY A 40 13.17 9.73 1.85
CA GLY A 40 14.44 10.02 2.52
C GLY A 40 14.34 11.03 3.68
N THR A 41 13.13 11.37 4.15
CA THR A 41 12.93 12.30 5.28
C THR A 41 12.01 11.72 6.34
N ALA A 42 12.07 12.21 7.58
CA ALA A 42 11.12 11.81 8.63
C ALA A 42 9.64 12.15 8.30
N LYS A 43 9.39 12.95 7.27
CA LYS A 43 8.05 13.28 6.77
C LYS A 43 7.58 12.36 5.65
N SER A 44 8.35 11.33 5.32
CA SER A 44 7.99 10.39 4.26
C SER A 44 6.57 9.84 4.44
N VAL A 45 5.84 9.72 3.33
CA VAL A 45 4.52 9.11 3.28
C VAL A 45 4.52 8.02 2.23
N VAL A 46 4.11 6.81 2.59
CA VAL A 46 3.87 5.73 1.63
C VAL A 46 2.39 5.70 1.33
N VAL A 47 2.02 5.86 0.06
CA VAL A 47 0.65 5.78 -0.42
C VAL A 47 0.50 4.50 -1.23
N CYS A 48 -0.24 3.54 -0.70
CA CYS A 48 -0.55 2.26 -1.34
C CYS A 48 -1.92 2.36 -2.01
N GLN A 49 -2.00 1.95 -3.26
CA GLN A 49 -3.21 1.87 -4.06
C GLN A 49 -3.59 0.40 -4.20
N LEU A 50 -4.86 0.11 -3.93
CA LEU A 50 -5.45 -1.20 -4.11
C LEU A 50 -6.78 -1.04 -4.87
N GLU A 51 -7.04 -1.95 -5.78
CA GLU A 51 -8.36 -2.12 -6.39
C GLU A 51 -9.24 -2.96 -5.47
N GLY A 52 -10.46 -2.51 -5.19
CA GLY A 52 -11.52 -3.32 -4.60
C GLY A 52 -12.42 -3.91 -5.70
N GLU A 53 -13.48 -4.62 -5.34
CA GLU A 53 -14.44 -5.10 -6.34
C GLU A 53 -15.30 -4.00 -6.94
N GLY A 54 -15.63 -4.19 -8.22
CA GLY A 54 -16.40 -3.24 -9.01
C GLY A 54 -15.62 -1.93 -9.22
N ASP A 55 -16.29 -0.80 -9.03
CA ASP A 55 -15.69 0.53 -9.19
C ASP A 55 -15.02 1.05 -7.90
N LEU A 56 -14.82 0.19 -6.90
CA LEU A 56 -14.24 0.60 -5.61
C LEU A 56 -12.72 0.63 -5.68
N GLY A 57 -12.14 1.78 -5.34
CA GLY A 57 -10.70 1.93 -5.12
C GLY A 57 -10.38 2.14 -3.64
N ILE A 58 -9.27 1.57 -3.17
CA ILE A 58 -8.77 1.74 -1.81
C ILE A 58 -7.40 2.44 -1.88
N SER A 59 -7.20 3.45 -1.06
CA SER A 59 -5.90 4.11 -0.90
C SER A 59 -5.54 4.16 0.58
N VAL A 60 -4.35 3.67 0.90
CA VAL A 60 -3.81 3.69 2.27
C VAL A 60 -2.59 4.60 2.29
N ALA A 61 -2.63 5.63 3.13
CA ALA A 61 -1.48 6.48 3.39
C ALA A 61 -0.88 6.13 4.76
N GLN A 62 0.42 5.84 4.78
CA GLN A 62 1.17 5.52 5.99
C GLN A 62 2.26 6.56 6.21
N ARG A 63 2.36 7.06 7.45
CA ARG A 63 3.44 7.93 7.91
C ARG A 63 4.27 7.18 8.93
N PRO A 64 5.40 6.58 8.54
CA PRO A 64 6.24 5.83 9.46
C PRO A 64 7.10 6.72 10.37
N GLU A 65 7.07 8.05 10.21
CA GLU A 65 7.90 9.01 10.95
C GLU A 65 9.41 8.75 10.82
N ALA A 66 9.82 8.14 9.71
CA ALA A 66 11.19 7.78 9.37
C ALA A 66 11.45 7.97 7.87
N PRO A 67 12.72 8.20 7.45
CA PRO A 67 13.12 8.23 6.04
C PRO A 67 12.73 6.97 5.27
N VAL A 68 11.80 7.08 4.32
CA VAL A 68 11.44 5.92 3.47
C VAL A 68 12.19 5.94 2.14
N THR A 69 12.68 4.78 1.71
CA THR A 69 13.27 4.59 0.38
C THR A 69 12.80 3.27 -0.24
N GLY A 70 12.34 3.30 -1.48
CA GLY A 70 12.04 2.08 -2.24
C GLY A 70 13.31 1.31 -2.61
N THR A 71 13.32 -0.01 -2.40
CA THR A 71 14.54 -0.84 -2.53
C THR A 71 14.50 -1.85 -3.68
N GLY A 72 13.32 -2.09 -4.25
CA GLY A 72 13.11 -3.08 -5.33
C GLY A 72 13.22 -2.52 -6.76
N PRO A 73 13.36 -3.41 -7.76
CA PRO A 73 13.54 -3.02 -9.18
C PRO A 73 12.30 -2.36 -9.80
N ASN A 74 11.14 -2.50 -9.16
CA ASN A 74 9.90 -1.91 -9.64
C ASN A 74 9.73 -0.44 -9.22
N TRP A 75 10.62 0.09 -8.36
CA TRP A 75 10.62 1.51 -8.02
C TRP A 75 11.28 2.35 -9.11
N LYS A 76 10.56 3.36 -9.59
CA LYS A 76 11.03 4.39 -10.51
C LYS A 76 10.57 5.74 -9.99
N ASN A 77 11.51 6.64 -9.68
CA ASN A 77 11.19 7.99 -9.18
C ASN A 77 10.20 8.01 -8.01
N ASN A 78 10.38 7.14 -7.00
CA ASN A 78 9.46 6.98 -5.86
C ASN A 78 8.03 6.53 -6.22
N GLU A 79 7.87 5.87 -7.37
CA GLU A 79 6.64 5.20 -7.78
C GLU A 79 6.93 3.73 -8.05
N CYS A 80 6.01 2.85 -7.66
CA CYS A 80 6.08 1.43 -7.92
C CYS A 80 4.70 0.95 -8.36
N SER A 81 4.64 0.08 -9.37
CA SER A 81 3.39 -0.46 -9.89
C SER A 81 3.53 -1.93 -10.25
N VAL A 82 2.47 -2.70 -10.04
CA VAL A 82 2.40 -4.14 -10.35
C VAL A 82 1.05 -4.46 -10.99
N THR A 83 0.98 -5.57 -11.72
CA THR A 83 -0.24 -6.02 -12.40
C THR A 83 -0.86 -7.27 -11.77
N ASP A 84 -0.09 -7.97 -10.95
CA ASP A 84 -0.43 -9.28 -10.38
C ASP A 84 -0.95 -9.22 -8.94
N GLY A 85 -1.01 -8.04 -8.32
CA GLY A 85 -1.51 -7.89 -6.95
C GLY A 85 -0.44 -8.03 -5.87
N ASP A 86 0.82 -8.28 -6.23
CA ASP A 86 1.85 -8.65 -5.25
C ASP A 86 2.55 -7.40 -4.67
N ALA A 87 2.14 -7.00 -3.46
CA ALA A 87 2.75 -5.88 -2.73
C ALA A 87 4.23 -6.11 -2.36
N SER A 88 4.71 -7.36 -2.30
CA SER A 88 6.11 -7.66 -2.00
C SER A 88 7.07 -7.20 -3.10
N LYS A 89 6.55 -6.96 -4.31
CA LYS A 89 7.30 -6.43 -5.45
C LYS A 89 7.54 -4.92 -5.36
N CYS A 90 6.93 -4.23 -4.41
CA CYS A 90 7.20 -2.84 -4.08
C CYS A 90 7.82 -2.69 -2.68
N PRO A 91 8.98 -3.32 -2.39
CA PRO A 91 9.57 -3.26 -1.06
C PRO A 91 10.16 -1.88 -0.79
N TYR A 92 10.04 -1.40 0.43
CA TYR A 92 10.62 -0.15 0.90
C TYR A 92 11.22 -0.33 2.29
N LYS A 93 12.29 0.42 2.57
CA LYS A 93 12.91 0.49 3.89
C LYS A 93 12.57 1.81 4.58
N ARG A 94 12.56 1.79 5.90
CA ARG A 94 12.45 2.97 6.79
C ARG A 94 13.82 3.33 7.36
#